data_AF-A0A1I5K1C6-F1
#
_entry.id   AF-A0A1I5K1C6-F1
#
_cell.length_a   1.000
_cell.length_b   1.000
_cell.length_c   1.000
_cell.angle_alpha   90.00
_cell.angle_beta   90.00
_cell.angle_gamma   90.00
#
_symmetry.space_group_name_H-M   'P 1'
#
loop_
_entity.id
_entity.type
_entity.pdbx_description
1 polymer ?
#
loop_
_entity_poly.entity_id
_entity_poly.type
_entity_poly.pdbx_seq_one_letter_code
_entity_poly.pdbx_strand_id
1 'polypeptide(L)'
;MTPVRAPAREHRLVGVVRQHPVASFLAWSFPVGQVIAFQPVVARAWYDVDLPTAPFVVLANLVGLLLPAVVVTRVVDGRAGVRALWCRAARVRVPPRWYGLALVVVPVASAATAVALLGPPDSGRVLAAAVVAGLVLQLLLGFLTTNWAEEVAWTGFLQTRLQHRHGPVRAALATGPLFALQHASLAVGNGWLGGITVLLFVTATAVPFRFLQGWVANRTGSLLVVGLVHAAGNATTDGSGFGGPGLLPRLYAGEAVGPVHLLASAALGLVVVAATRGRLGDVRPPAPPTPGSATGRAVAARAASPRERPERDRTSRSAGGDRLPPAPTPTPPEEKSMSKELSAEVDIRATPERVWEVLTDLAAYPAWNPFIVAAEGVVAPGRRLTLRMQPVGGRAMTLRPRLVEVAAGRALRWRGRLVVPGLVDAEHGFVLRPQAGGTRLVQEETFRGVLVPLVAASLDRGTRPAFVAMNEALKRRAEEPARTRAGTGQGTP
;
A
#
# COMPACT_ATOMS: atom_id res chain seq x y z
N MET A 1 -1.79 21.36 41.51
CA MET A 1 -2.27 20.61 40.33
C MET A 1 -2.53 21.58 39.20
N THR A 2 -1.54 21.79 38.34
CA THR A 2 -1.67 22.60 37.11
C THR A 2 -2.38 21.75 36.05
N PRO A 3 -3.44 22.25 35.39
CA PRO A 3 -4.07 21.50 34.32
C PRO A 3 -3.13 21.52 33.11
N VAL A 4 -2.70 20.33 32.69
CA VAL A 4 -1.97 20.14 31.44
C VAL A 4 -2.90 20.51 30.29
N ARG A 5 -2.78 21.73 29.77
CA ARG A 5 -3.39 22.14 28.49
C ARG A 5 -2.71 21.36 27.37
N ALA A 6 -3.33 20.28 26.87
CA ALA A 6 -3.04 19.77 25.53
C ALA A 6 -3.47 20.82 24.47
N PRO A 7 -2.78 20.94 23.32
CA PRO A 7 -2.37 22.24 22.81
C PRO A 7 -3.36 22.83 21.80
N ALA A 8 -3.49 24.17 21.77
CA ALA A 8 -4.31 24.93 20.83
C ALA A 8 -4.14 24.57 19.34
N ARG A 9 -3.03 23.91 18.95
CA ARG A 9 -2.75 23.42 17.60
C ARG A 9 -3.66 22.27 17.17
N GLU A 10 -4.00 21.33 18.06
CA GLU A 10 -4.88 20.20 17.72
C GLU A 10 -6.29 20.68 17.41
N HIS A 11 -6.82 21.59 18.24
CA HIS A 11 -8.10 22.26 17.99
C HIS A 11 -8.11 23.02 16.66
N ARG A 12 -6.98 23.63 16.29
CA ARG A 12 -6.83 24.36 15.02
C ARG A 12 -6.85 23.42 13.81
N LEU A 13 -6.12 22.31 13.87
CA LEU A 13 -6.06 21.34 12.77
C LEU A 13 -7.40 20.63 12.58
N VAL A 14 -8.06 20.21 13.66
CA VAL A 14 -9.43 19.67 13.63
C VAL A 14 -10.41 20.70 13.04
N GLY A 15 -10.25 21.98 13.39
CA GLY A 15 -11.02 23.08 12.82
C GLY A 15 -10.87 23.19 11.29
N VAL A 16 -9.63 23.16 10.79
CA VAL A 16 -9.35 23.20 9.34
C VAL A 16 -9.97 22.00 8.61
N VAL A 17 -9.81 20.79 9.16
CA VAL A 17 -10.38 19.57 8.55
C VAL A 17 -11.91 19.64 8.46
N ARG A 18 -12.57 20.21 9.47
CA ARG A 18 -14.03 20.40 9.46
C ARG A 18 -14.48 21.45 8.45
N GLN A 19 -13.71 22.53 8.28
CA GLN A 19 -14.02 23.59 7.32
C GLN A 19 -13.75 23.17 5.87
N HIS A 20 -12.69 22.39 5.63
CA HIS A 20 -12.21 22.04 4.31
C HIS A 20 -11.95 20.53 4.13
N PRO A 21 -12.96 19.66 4.31
CA PRO A 21 -12.76 18.21 4.33
C PRO A 21 -12.19 17.63 3.03
N VAL A 22 -12.63 18.16 1.88
CA VAL A 22 -12.12 17.76 0.56
C VAL A 22 -10.65 18.18 0.40
N ALA A 23 -10.32 19.42 0.73
CA ALA A 23 -8.94 19.90 0.61
C ALA A 23 -8.00 19.16 1.57
N SER A 24 -8.43 18.89 2.81
CA SER A 24 -7.67 18.09 3.77
C SER A 24 -7.45 16.66 3.30
N PHE A 25 -8.46 16.04 2.68
CA PHE A 25 -8.30 14.72 2.07
C PHE A 25 -7.26 14.75 0.95
N LEU A 26 -7.31 15.70 0.02
CA LEU A 26 -6.35 15.78 -1.09
C LEU A 26 -4.94 16.14 -0.62
N ALA A 27 -4.82 17.03 0.37
CA ALA A 27 -3.55 17.44 0.98
C ALA A 27 -2.86 16.30 1.75
N TRP A 28 -3.60 15.29 2.19
CA TRP A 28 -3.03 14.03 2.66
C TRP A 28 -2.74 13.10 1.47
N SER A 29 -3.76 12.88 0.63
CA SER A 29 -3.77 11.76 -0.30
C SER A 29 -2.70 11.85 -1.37
N PHE A 30 -2.47 13.04 -1.93
CA PHE A 30 -1.43 13.20 -2.92
C PHE A 30 -0.02 13.13 -2.31
N PRO A 31 0.35 13.92 -1.28
CA PRO A 31 1.69 13.83 -0.73
C PRO A 31 2.03 12.45 -0.17
N VAL A 32 1.15 11.85 0.62
CA VAL A 32 1.42 10.54 1.24
C VAL A 32 1.33 9.41 0.21
N GLY A 33 0.25 9.39 -0.59
CA GLY A 33 0.02 8.34 -1.58
C GLY A 33 1.09 8.34 -2.67
N GLN A 34 1.44 9.51 -3.22
CA GLN A 34 2.48 9.61 -4.25
C GLN A 34 3.85 9.26 -3.71
N VAL A 35 4.24 9.70 -2.50
CA VAL A 35 5.53 9.32 -1.91
C VAL A 35 5.68 7.80 -1.83
N ILE A 36 4.61 7.09 -1.46
CA ILE A 36 4.62 5.62 -1.41
C ILE A 36 4.67 5.04 -2.83
N ALA A 37 3.81 5.50 -3.74
CA ALA A 37 3.69 4.95 -5.09
C ALA A 37 4.92 5.22 -5.97
N PHE A 38 5.68 6.28 -5.70
CA PHE A 38 6.93 6.61 -6.41
C PHE A 38 8.14 5.81 -5.93
N GLN A 39 8.04 5.02 -4.85
CA GLN A 39 9.20 4.27 -4.34
C GLN A 39 9.83 3.33 -5.38
N PRO A 40 9.08 2.54 -6.18
CA PRO A 40 9.68 1.74 -7.24
C PRO A 40 10.41 2.57 -8.30
N VAL A 41 9.87 3.75 -8.65
CA VAL A 41 10.47 4.67 -9.62
C VAL A 41 11.78 5.24 -9.08
N VAL A 42 11.79 5.70 -7.83
CA VAL A 42 12.99 6.23 -7.17
C VAL A 42 14.03 5.13 -6.97
N ALA A 43 13.62 3.94 -6.55
CA ALA A 43 14.50 2.78 -6.41
C ALA A 43 15.20 2.45 -7.73
N ARG A 44 14.45 2.43 -8.84
CA ARG A 44 15.01 2.19 -10.16
C ARG A 44 15.97 3.28 -10.61
N ALA A 45 15.58 4.55 -10.45
CA ALA A 45 16.29 5.69 -11.02
C ALA A 45 17.55 6.08 -10.22
N TRP A 46 17.55 5.92 -8.89
CA TRP A 46 18.62 6.41 -8.02
C TRP A 46 19.52 5.29 -7.51
N TYR A 47 18.97 4.08 -7.39
CA TYR A 47 19.64 2.95 -6.77
C TYR A 47 19.78 1.74 -7.71
N ASP A 48 19.25 1.81 -8.93
CA ASP A 48 19.25 0.72 -9.92
C ASP A 48 18.59 -0.58 -9.36
N VAL A 49 17.60 -0.41 -8.47
CA VAL A 49 16.86 -1.52 -7.85
C VAL A 49 15.45 -1.58 -8.42
N ASP A 50 15.12 -2.71 -9.03
CA ASP A 50 13.75 -3.02 -9.45
C ASP A 50 12.92 -3.50 -8.26
N LEU A 51 12.01 -2.65 -7.78
CA LEU A 51 11.00 -3.04 -6.79
C LEU A 51 9.69 -3.43 -7.47
N PRO A 52 8.94 -4.42 -6.96
CA PRO A 52 7.62 -4.74 -7.47
C PRO A 52 6.67 -3.57 -7.20
N THR A 53 5.96 -3.08 -8.22
CA THR A 53 5.06 -1.92 -8.09
C THR A 53 3.81 -2.21 -7.26
N ALA A 54 3.24 -3.41 -7.40
CA ALA A 54 1.92 -3.73 -6.84
C ALA A 54 1.82 -3.53 -5.30
N PRO A 55 2.76 -3.99 -4.46
CA PRO A 55 2.71 -3.74 -3.01
C PRO A 55 2.70 -2.25 -2.63
N PHE A 56 3.41 -1.40 -3.38
CA PHE A 56 3.44 0.04 -3.13
C PHE A 56 2.13 0.72 -3.54
N VAL A 57 1.50 0.28 -4.64
CA VAL A 57 0.16 0.74 -5.03
C VAL A 57 -0.87 0.36 -3.97
N VAL A 58 -0.84 -0.88 -3.47
CA VAL A 58 -1.73 -1.32 -2.38
C VAL A 58 -1.53 -0.45 -1.13
N LEU A 59 -0.28 -0.23 -0.73
CA LEU A 59 0.02 0.59 0.44
C LEU A 59 -0.40 2.06 0.24
N ALA A 60 -0.18 2.62 -0.95
CA ALA A 60 -0.62 3.97 -1.31
C ALA A 60 -2.15 4.08 -1.27
N ASN A 61 -2.89 3.05 -1.67
CA ASN A 61 -4.34 3.05 -1.61
C ASN A 61 -4.87 2.92 -0.18
N LEU A 62 -4.27 2.07 0.65
CA LEU A 62 -4.70 1.89 2.04
C LEU A 62 -4.36 3.11 2.92
N VAL A 63 -3.11 3.59 2.85
CA VAL A 63 -2.59 4.66 3.72
C VAL A 63 -2.77 6.05 3.12
N GLY A 64 -2.59 6.16 1.81
CA GLY A 64 -2.73 7.41 1.07
C GLY A 64 -4.18 7.76 0.74
N LEU A 65 -5.10 6.81 0.55
CA LEU A 65 -6.48 7.12 0.15
C LEU A 65 -7.54 6.70 1.17
N LEU A 66 -7.60 5.41 1.51
CA LEU A 66 -8.66 4.90 2.38
C LEU A 66 -8.57 5.47 3.80
N LEU A 67 -7.36 5.48 4.38
CA LEU A 67 -7.13 6.00 5.72
C LEU A 67 -7.56 7.48 5.86
N PRO A 68 -7.11 8.44 5.04
CA PRO A 68 -7.58 9.81 5.16
C PRO A 68 -9.08 9.97 4.90
N ALA A 69 -9.68 9.19 3.99
CA ALA A 69 -11.13 9.21 3.81
C ALA A 69 -11.88 8.84 5.10
N VAL A 70 -11.42 7.81 5.82
CA VAL A 70 -12.00 7.39 7.10
C VAL A 70 -11.71 8.40 8.21
N VAL A 71 -10.47 8.87 8.34
CA VAL A 71 -10.05 9.84 9.37
C VAL A 71 -10.81 11.15 9.22
N VAL A 72 -10.86 11.71 8.01
CA VAL A 72 -11.59 12.96 7.77
C VAL A 72 -13.08 12.77 8.01
N THR A 73 -13.67 11.64 7.57
CA THR A 73 -15.07 11.32 7.89
C THR A 73 -15.29 11.23 9.41
N ARG A 74 -14.37 10.64 10.17
CA ARG A 74 -14.46 10.53 11.63
C ARG A 74 -14.41 11.90 12.32
N VAL A 75 -13.65 12.85 11.78
CA VAL A 75 -13.48 14.21 12.32
C VAL A 75 -14.68 15.10 12.01
N VAL A 76 -15.22 14.97 10.80
CA VAL A 76 -16.31 15.81 10.26
C VAL A 76 -17.68 15.26 10.65
N ASP A 77 -17.91 13.98 10.41
CA ASP A 77 -19.23 13.33 10.51
C ASP A 77 -19.33 12.40 11.74
N GLY A 78 -18.28 12.33 12.55
CA GLY A 78 -18.23 11.54 13.77
C GLY A 78 -18.27 10.03 13.53
N ARG A 79 -18.61 9.26 14.58
CA ARG A 79 -18.73 7.80 14.50
C ARG A 79 -19.88 7.36 13.59
N ALA A 80 -20.97 8.12 13.55
CA ALA A 80 -22.12 7.84 12.70
C ALA A 80 -21.76 7.90 11.21
N GLY A 81 -21.00 8.91 10.78
CA GLY A 81 -20.53 9.02 9.40
C GLY A 81 -19.60 7.87 9.00
N VAL A 82 -18.68 7.47 9.87
CA VAL A 82 -17.80 6.30 9.62
C VAL A 82 -18.63 5.02 9.50
N ARG A 83 -19.62 4.82 10.37
CA ARG A 83 -20.55 3.68 10.26
C ARG A 83 -21.31 3.71 8.94
N ALA A 84 -21.83 4.88 8.53
CA ALA A 84 -22.54 5.02 7.27
C ALA A 84 -21.64 4.72 6.05
N LEU A 85 -20.38 5.18 6.07
CA LEU A 85 -19.39 4.86 5.04
C LEU A 85 -19.14 3.35 4.96
N TRP A 86 -18.90 2.69 6.09
CA TRP A 86 -18.70 1.23 6.12
C TRP A 86 -19.94 0.43 5.70
N CYS A 87 -21.13 0.87 6.11
CA CYS A 87 -22.38 0.25 5.65
C CYS A 87 -22.52 0.31 4.13
N ARG A 88 -22.12 1.42 3.48
CA ARG A 88 -22.09 1.54 2.01
C ARG A 88 -20.96 0.71 1.40
N ALA A 89 -19.78 0.70 2.03
CA ALA A 89 -18.59 -0.04 1.59
C ALA A 89 -18.79 -1.56 1.58
N ALA A 90 -19.61 -2.10 2.48
CA ALA A 90 -19.88 -3.53 2.61
C ALA A 90 -21.29 -3.94 2.15
N ARG A 91 -22.06 -3.04 1.51
CA ARG A 91 -23.44 -3.35 1.08
C ARG A 91 -23.45 -4.35 -0.08
N VAL A 92 -23.80 -5.60 0.21
CA VAL A 92 -23.99 -6.65 -0.81
C VAL A 92 -25.43 -6.80 -1.31
N ARG A 93 -26.42 -6.32 -0.54
CA ARG A 93 -27.84 -6.47 -0.92
C ARG A 93 -28.21 -5.41 -1.96
N VAL A 94 -28.03 -5.74 -3.23
CA VAL A 94 -28.42 -4.93 -4.40
C VAL A 94 -29.07 -5.83 -5.46
N PRO A 95 -29.88 -5.30 -6.38
CA PRO A 95 -30.45 -6.08 -7.48
C PRO A 95 -29.35 -6.80 -8.31
N PRO A 96 -29.50 -8.10 -8.63
CA PRO A 96 -28.47 -8.90 -9.31
C PRO A 96 -27.91 -8.31 -10.61
N ARG A 97 -28.72 -7.54 -11.36
CA ARG A 97 -28.30 -6.85 -12.59
C ARG A 97 -27.06 -5.98 -12.43
N TRP A 98 -26.80 -5.47 -11.21
CA TRP A 98 -25.62 -4.65 -10.93
C TRP A 98 -24.34 -5.47 -10.81
N TYR A 99 -24.45 -6.72 -10.36
CA TYR A 99 -23.36 -7.68 -10.46
C TYR A 99 -23.17 -8.12 -11.91
N GLY A 100 -24.25 -8.28 -12.68
CA GLY A 100 -24.16 -8.51 -14.13
C GLY A 100 -23.44 -7.40 -14.90
N LEU A 101 -23.63 -6.13 -14.50
CA LEU A 101 -22.87 -5.01 -15.05
C LEU A 101 -21.36 -5.19 -14.85
N ALA A 102 -20.92 -5.51 -13.64
CA ALA A 102 -19.52 -5.70 -13.33
C ALA A 102 -18.94 -6.98 -13.96
N LEU A 103 -19.62 -8.11 -13.80
CA LEU A 103 -19.07 -9.43 -14.15
C LEU A 103 -19.24 -9.81 -15.62
N VAL A 104 -20.16 -9.15 -16.34
CA VAL A 104 -20.47 -9.48 -17.74
C VAL A 104 -20.33 -8.26 -18.64
N VAL A 105 -21.06 -7.18 -18.38
CA VAL A 105 -21.11 -6.04 -19.32
C VAL A 105 -19.75 -5.38 -19.48
N VAL A 106 -19.02 -5.12 -18.39
CA VAL A 106 -17.69 -4.48 -18.47
C VAL A 106 -16.66 -5.36 -19.22
N PRO A 107 -16.49 -6.66 -18.89
CA PRO A 107 -15.59 -7.54 -19.64
C PRO A 107 -15.98 -7.70 -21.10
N VAL A 108 -17.27 -7.89 -21.40
CA VAL A 108 -17.75 -8.05 -22.79
C VAL A 108 -17.57 -6.76 -23.59
N ALA A 109 -17.89 -5.59 -23.01
CA ALA A 109 -17.67 -4.31 -23.68
C ALA A 109 -16.18 -4.09 -23.98
N SER A 110 -15.30 -4.41 -23.05
CA SER A 110 -13.84 -4.31 -23.25
C SER A 110 -13.34 -5.28 -24.32
N ALA A 111 -13.81 -6.53 -24.31
CA ALA A 111 -13.47 -7.50 -25.34
C ALA A 111 -14.00 -7.08 -26.72
N ALA A 112 -15.22 -6.56 -26.81
CA ALA A 112 -15.78 -6.02 -28.05
C ALA A 112 -14.98 -4.82 -28.56
N THR A 113 -14.53 -3.93 -27.68
CA THR A 113 -13.63 -2.83 -28.06
C THR A 113 -12.28 -3.35 -28.54
N ALA A 114 -11.70 -4.38 -27.92
CA ALA A 114 -10.47 -5.00 -28.41
C ALA A 114 -10.66 -5.60 -29.80
N VAL A 115 -11.73 -6.36 -30.02
CA VAL A 115 -12.05 -6.95 -31.34
C VAL A 115 -12.26 -5.86 -32.40
N ALA A 116 -12.92 -4.76 -32.07
CA ALA A 116 -13.14 -3.67 -33.00
C ALA A 116 -11.85 -2.94 -33.39
N LEU A 117 -10.86 -2.87 -32.48
CA LEU A 117 -9.60 -2.17 -32.71
C LEU A 117 -8.51 -3.06 -33.33
N LEU A 118 -8.49 -4.34 -32.97
CA LEU A 118 -7.38 -5.26 -33.27
C LEU A 118 -7.80 -6.48 -34.11
N GLY A 119 -9.11 -6.66 -34.34
CA GLY A 119 -9.65 -7.86 -34.97
C GLY A 119 -9.86 -9.02 -33.98
N PRO A 120 -10.38 -10.17 -34.46
CA PRO A 120 -10.56 -11.35 -33.63
C PRO A 120 -9.20 -11.87 -33.11
N PRO A 121 -9.13 -12.39 -31.88
CA PRO A 121 -7.88 -12.91 -31.33
C PRO A 121 -7.41 -14.16 -32.09
N ASP A 122 -6.10 -14.28 -32.31
CA ASP A 122 -5.47 -15.43 -32.98
C ASP A 122 -5.49 -16.72 -32.15
N SER A 123 -5.82 -16.62 -30.86
CA SER A 123 -5.68 -17.72 -29.90
C SER A 123 -6.86 -18.69 -29.93
N GLY A 124 -6.68 -19.78 -30.69
CA GLY A 124 -7.52 -20.97 -30.59
C GLY A 124 -7.41 -21.68 -29.22
N ARG A 125 -8.56 -21.97 -28.62
CA ARG A 125 -8.82 -23.02 -27.60
C ARG A 125 -8.34 -22.87 -26.14
N VAL A 126 -7.67 -21.80 -25.72
CA VAL A 126 -7.35 -21.61 -24.26
C VAL A 126 -8.23 -20.56 -23.58
N LEU A 127 -9.46 -20.38 -24.08
CA LEU A 127 -10.41 -19.39 -23.55
C LEU A 127 -10.77 -19.65 -22.07
N ALA A 128 -10.95 -20.91 -21.67
CA ALA A 128 -11.35 -21.24 -20.30
C ALA A 128 -10.28 -20.88 -19.26
N ALA A 129 -9.01 -21.25 -19.50
CA ALA A 129 -7.92 -20.91 -18.58
C ALA A 129 -7.63 -19.40 -18.60
N ALA A 130 -7.75 -18.72 -19.76
CA ALA A 130 -7.62 -17.28 -19.85
C ALA A 130 -8.73 -16.55 -19.05
N VAL A 131 -9.97 -17.03 -19.11
CA VAL A 131 -11.09 -16.48 -18.31
C VAL A 131 -10.87 -16.72 -16.82
N VAL A 132 -10.50 -17.92 -16.40
CA VAL A 132 -10.31 -18.22 -14.96
C VAL A 132 -9.11 -17.47 -14.39
N ALA A 133 -7.93 -17.62 -15.00
CA ALA A 133 -6.70 -17.01 -14.49
C ALA A 133 -6.60 -15.51 -14.78
N GLY A 134 -7.20 -15.04 -15.88
CA GLY A 134 -7.09 -13.67 -16.34
C GLY A 134 -8.25 -12.78 -15.96
N LEU A 135 -9.49 -13.27 -15.87
CA LEU A 135 -10.62 -12.46 -15.44
C LEU A 135 -10.98 -12.74 -13.98
N VAL A 136 -11.31 -13.99 -13.62
CA VAL A 136 -11.86 -14.30 -12.28
C VAL A 136 -10.83 -14.06 -11.18
N LEU A 137 -9.64 -14.63 -11.31
CA LEU A 137 -8.58 -14.47 -10.33
C LEU A 137 -8.15 -13.00 -10.20
N GLN A 138 -7.94 -12.32 -11.33
CA GLN A 138 -7.48 -10.93 -11.32
C GLN A 138 -8.54 -9.96 -10.80
N LEU A 139 -9.82 -10.23 -11.06
CA LEU A 139 -10.93 -9.47 -10.49
C LEU A 139 -10.93 -9.59 -8.97
N LEU A 140 -10.81 -10.81 -8.45
CA LEU A 140 -10.78 -11.04 -7.00
C LEU A 140 -9.58 -10.34 -6.35
N LEU A 141 -8.38 -10.52 -6.91
CA LEU A 141 -7.17 -9.92 -6.39
C LEU A 141 -7.26 -8.39 -6.46
N GLY A 142 -7.55 -7.81 -7.63
CA GLY A 142 -7.63 -6.37 -7.82
C GLY A 142 -8.69 -5.71 -6.95
N PHE A 143 -9.85 -6.35 -6.81
CA PHE A 143 -10.90 -5.90 -5.91
C PHE A 143 -10.42 -5.82 -4.46
N LEU A 144 -9.81 -6.89 -3.95
CA LEU A 144 -9.37 -7.00 -2.55
C LEU A 144 -8.16 -6.11 -2.23
N THR A 145 -7.25 -5.93 -3.18
CA THR A 145 -6.00 -5.23 -2.92
C THR A 145 -6.07 -3.74 -3.24
N THR A 146 -6.91 -3.34 -4.20
CA THR A 146 -6.77 -2.04 -4.86
C THR A 146 -8.13 -1.35 -5.04
N ASN A 147 -8.98 -1.88 -5.91
CA ASN A 147 -10.11 -1.12 -6.48
C ASN A 147 -11.21 -0.81 -5.45
N TRP A 148 -11.45 -1.70 -4.48
CA TRP A 148 -12.42 -1.43 -3.44
C TRP A 148 -12.01 -0.25 -2.55
N ALA A 149 -10.74 -0.21 -2.11
CA ALA A 149 -10.22 0.87 -1.30
C ALA A 149 -10.24 2.21 -2.04
N GLU A 150 -9.87 2.19 -3.33
CA GLU A 150 -9.95 3.37 -4.19
C GLU A 150 -11.37 3.91 -4.29
N GLU A 151 -12.36 3.05 -4.56
CA GLU A 151 -13.73 3.53 -4.77
C GLU A 151 -14.43 3.95 -3.47
N VAL A 152 -14.02 3.41 -2.32
CA VAL A 152 -14.45 3.93 -1.02
C VAL A 152 -13.95 5.36 -0.82
N ALA A 153 -12.72 5.68 -1.25
CA ALA A 153 -12.15 7.03 -1.15
C ALA A 153 -12.68 7.97 -2.24
N TRP A 154 -12.54 7.63 -3.53
CA TRP A 154 -12.92 8.49 -4.64
C TRP A 154 -14.43 8.66 -4.75
N THR A 155 -15.18 7.57 -4.83
CA THR A 155 -16.63 7.63 -5.00
C THR A 155 -17.34 7.85 -3.66
N GLY A 156 -16.94 7.10 -2.64
CA GLY A 156 -17.56 7.12 -1.30
C GLY A 156 -17.31 8.40 -0.51
N PHE A 157 -16.10 8.95 -0.59
CA PHE A 157 -15.72 10.17 0.15
C PHE A 157 -15.71 11.43 -0.73
N LEU A 158 -14.91 11.47 -1.78
CA LEU A 158 -14.66 12.71 -2.54
C LEU A 158 -15.84 13.10 -3.43
N GLN A 159 -16.20 12.24 -4.38
CA GLN A 159 -17.25 12.49 -5.37
C GLN A 159 -18.62 12.67 -4.70
N THR A 160 -18.94 11.87 -3.68
CA THR A 160 -20.18 12.03 -2.89
C THR A 160 -20.27 13.45 -2.29
N ARG A 161 -19.20 13.95 -1.65
CA ARG A 161 -19.20 15.30 -1.04
C ARG A 161 -19.28 16.41 -2.09
N LEU A 162 -18.56 16.28 -3.20
CA LEU A 162 -18.65 17.22 -4.32
C LEU A 162 -20.04 17.20 -4.95
N GLN A 163 -20.65 16.02 -5.07
CA GLN A 163 -21.98 15.84 -5.63
C GLN A 163 -23.04 16.50 -4.76
N HIS A 164 -22.96 16.41 -3.43
CA HIS A 164 -23.92 17.11 -2.55
C HIS A 164 -23.93 18.63 -2.77
N ARG A 165 -22.76 19.24 -2.99
CA ARG A 165 -22.65 20.69 -3.20
C ARG A 165 -22.95 21.14 -4.62
N HIS A 166 -22.43 20.44 -5.63
CA HIS A 166 -22.37 20.96 -7.01
C HIS A 166 -23.16 20.12 -8.02
N GLY A 167 -23.75 19.00 -7.59
CA GLY A 167 -24.46 18.07 -8.45
C GLY A 167 -23.56 16.99 -9.08
N PRO A 168 -24.18 15.92 -9.62
CA PRO A 168 -23.48 14.70 -10.04
C PRO A 168 -22.46 14.90 -11.17
N VAL A 169 -22.81 15.66 -12.22
CA VAL A 169 -21.90 15.90 -13.36
C VAL A 169 -20.67 16.70 -12.94
N ARG A 170 -20.85 17.80 -12.22
CA ARG A 170 -19.73 18.65 -11.76
C ARG A 170 -18.82 17.88 -10.81
N ALA A 171 -19.38 17.01 -9.97
CA ALA A 171 -18.59 16.16 -9.09
C ALA A 171 -17.71 15.17 -9.86
N ALA A 172 -18.25 14.51 -10.89
CA ALA A 172 -17.48 13.61 -11.75
C ALA A 172 -16.41 14.36 -12.56
N LEU A 173 -16.74 15.53 -13.12
CA LEU A 173 -15.78 16.40 -13.83
C LEU A 173 -14.61 16.84 -12.96
N ALA A 174 -14.86 17.14 -11.67
CA ALA A 174 -13.81 17.49 -10.73
C ALA A 174 -13.03 16.27 -10.22
N THR A 175 -13.69 15.11 -10.07
CA THR A 175 -13.06 13.89 -9.55
C THR A 175 -12.16 13.23 -10.60
N GLY A 176 -12.54 13.24 -11.87
CA GLY A 176 -11.81 12.56 -12.96
C GLY A 176 -10.33 12.96 -13.07
N PRO A 177 -9.97 14.25 -13.18
CA PRO A 177 -8.58 14.69 -13.25
C PRO A 177 -7.78 14.36 -11.98
N LEU A 178 -8.40 14.47 -10.80
CA LEU A 178 -7.75 14.13 -9.53
C LEU A 178 -7.48 12.62 -9.44
N PHE A 179 -8.42 11.81 -9.89
CA PHE A 179 -8.25 10.36 -10.00
C PHE A 179 -7.15 10.00 -11.01
N ALA A 180 -7.11 10.66 -12.17
CA ALA A 180 -6.05 10.43 -13.15
C ALA A 180 -4.66 10.79 -12.60
N LEU A 181 -4.55 11.91 -11.86
CA LEU A 181 -3.29 12.34 -11.25
C LEU A 181 -2.72 11.32 -10.25
N GLN A 182 -3.56 10.48 -9.62
CA GLN A 182 -3.08 9.38 -8.78
C GLN A 182 -2.11 8.44 -9.53
N HIS A 183 -2.29 8.27 -10.83
CA HIS A 183 -1.53 7.36 -11.68
C HIS A 183 -0.20 7.94 -12.15
N ALA A 184 0.21 9.12 -11.66
CA ALA A 184 1.44 9.80 -12.05
C ALA A 184 2.70 8.93 -11.91
N SER A 185 2.83 8.17 -10.83
CA SER A 185 3.97 7.26 -10.61
C SER A 185 4.09 6.19 -11.70
N LEU A 186 2.95 5.70 -12.22
CA LEU A 186 2.92 4.73 -13.31
C LEU A 186 3.21 5.37 -14.68
N ALA A 187 2.85 6.64 -14.85
CA ALA A 187 3.07 7.38 -16.09
C ALA A 187 4.54 7.76 -16.31
N VAL A 188 5.32 7.99 -15.24
CA VAL A 188 6.72 8.46 -15.30
C VAL A 188 7.64 7.53 -16.09
N GLY A 189 7.35 6.23 -16.14
CA GLY A 189 8.12 5.26 -16.93
C GLY A 189 8.15 5.53 -18.44
N ASN A 190 7.26 6.39 -18.95
CA ASN A 190 7.15 6.73 -20.38
C ASN A 190 7.97 7.97 -20.78
N GLY A 191 8.85 8.46 -19.90
CA GLY A 191 9.52 9.75 -20.06
C GLY A 191 8.56 10.94 -19.88
N TRP A 192 9.08 12.17 -20.01
CA TRP A 192 8.29 13.38 -19.75
C TRP A 192 7.09 13.54 -20.69
N LEU A 193 7.33 13.49 -22.01
CA LEU A 193 6.25 13.65 -23.00
C LEU A 193 5.27 12.47 -22.96
N GLY A 194 5.77 11.23 -22.93
CA GLY A 194 4.92 10.04 -22.85
C GLY A 194 4.10 10.00 -21.56
N GLY A 195 4.68 10.38 -20.42
CA GLY A 195 3.98 10.45 -19.15
C GLY A 195 2.86 11.49 -19.14
N ILE A 196 3.09 12.67 -19.73
CA ILE A 196 2.04 13.69 -19.91
C ILE A 196 0.93 13.16 -20.82
N THR A 197 1.27 12.54 -21.95
CA THR A 197 0.28 11.96 -22.87
C THR A 197 -0.56 10.89 -22.18
N VAL A 198 0.05 10.00 -21.41
CA VAL A 198 -0.65 8.99 -20.61
C VAL A 198 -1.61 9.65 -19.61
N LEU A 199 -1.16 10.67 -18.87
CA LEU A 199 -2.02 11.34 -17.88
C LEU A 199 -3.18 12.11 -18.52
N LEU A 200 -2.97 12.73 -19.68
CA LEU A 200 -4.04 13.37 -20.45
C LEU A 200 -5.06 12.34 -20.95
N PHE A 201 -4.57 11.21 -21.47
CA PHE A 201 -5.43 10.10 -21.90
C PHE A 201 -6.25 9.50 -20.75
N VAL A 202 -5.60 9.21 -19.61
CA VAL A 202 -6.28 8.72 -18.41
C VAL A 202 -7.28 9.77 -17.90
N THR A 203 -6.97 11.07 -17.96
CA THR A 203 -7.92 12.12 -17.57
C THR A 203 -9.16 12.13 -18.48
N ALA A 204 -8.96 12.06 -19.80
CA ALA A 204 -10.03 12.06 -20.79
C ALA A 204 -10.99 10.87 -20.62
N THR A 205 -10.47 9.70 -20.23
CA THR A 205 -11.26 8.48 -19.98
C THR A 205 -11.81 8.41 -18.55
N ALA A 206 -11.11 8.95 -17.57
CA ALA A 206 -11.51 8.96 -16.17
C ALA A 206 -12.78 9.76 -15.93
N VAL A 207 -12.97 10.91 -16.60
CA VAL A 207 -14.18 11.73 -16.42
C VAL A 207 -15.46 10.96 -16.78
N PRO A 208 -15.59 10.37 -18.00
CA PRO A 208 -16.72 9.52 -18.32
C PRO A 208 -16.84 8.30 -17.40
N PHE A 209 -15.72 7.67 -17.05
CA PHE A 209 -15.72 6.58 -16.08
C PHE A 209 -16.34 6.99 -14.72
N ARG A 210 -16.08 8.21 -14.24
CA ARG A 210 -16.71 8.74 -13.02
C ARG A 210 -18.21 8.96 -13.16
N PHE A 211 -18.75 9.15 -14.37
CA PHE A 211 -20.20 9.15 -14.59
C PHE A 211 -20.80 7.76 -14.34
N LEU A 212 -20.14 6.71 -14.86
CA LEU A 212 -20.53 5.32 -14.60
C LEU A 212 -20.48 5.01 -13.10
N GLN A 213 -19.36 5.31 -12.44
CA GLN A 213 -19.20 5.04 -11.00
C GLN A 213 -20.21 5.81 -10.15
N GLY A 214 -20.43 7.09 -10.45
CA GLY A 214 -21.44 7.91 -9.78
C GLY A 214 -22.85 7.33 -9.94
N TRP A 215 -23.20 6.87 -11.14
CA TRP A 215 -24.51 6.26 -11.39
C TRP A 215 -24.71 4.94 -10.65
N VAL A 216 -23.72 4.05 -10.66
CA VAL A 216 -23.75 2.80 -9.88
C VAL A 216 -23.91 3.13 -8.40
N ALA A 217 -23.13 4.07 -7.87
CA ALA A 217 -23.19 4.49 -6.48
C ALA A 217 -24.56 5.06 -6.09
N ASN A 218 -25.14 5.93 -6.91
CA ASN A 218 -26.42 6.59 -6.64
C ASN A 218 -27.59 5.60 -6.71
N ARG A 219 -27.56 4.64 -7.63
CA ARG A 219 -28.66 3.68 -7.82
C ARG A 219 -28.64 2.51 -6.83
N THR A 220 -27.46 2.15 -6.32
CA THR A 220 -27.30 0.97 -5.44
C THR A 220 -27.04 1.36 -3.98
N GLY A 221 -26.43 2.53 -3.75
CA GLY A 221 -25.85 2.90 -2.46
C GLY A 221 -24.68 1.99 -2.03
N SER A 222 -24.17 1.13 -2.91
CA SER A 222 -23.12 0.15 -2.61
C SER A 222 -21.80 0.56 -3.25
N LEU A 223 -20.80 0.85 -2.42
CA LEU A 223 -19.43 1.09 -2.90
C LEU A 223 -18.69 -0.24 -3.19
N LEU A 224 -19.20 -1.36 -2.67
CA LEU A 224 -18.72 -2.70 -3.03
C LEU A 224 -18.91 -2.95 -4.52
N VAL A 225 -20.11 -2.66 -5.05
CA VAL A 225 -20.41 -2.84 -6.47
C VAL A 225 -19.61 -1.87 -7.34
N VAL A 226 -19.44 -0.62 -6.90
CA VAL A 226 -18.60 0.40 -7.56
C VAL A 226 -17.15 -0.13 -7.69
N GLY A 227 -16.59 -0.65 -6.59
CA GLY A 227 -15.29 -1.32 -6.58
C GLY A 227 -15.22 -2.54 -7.51
N LEU A 228 -16.27 -3.36 -7.59
CA LEU A 228 -16.34 -4.49 -8.51
C LEU A 228 -16.36 -4.07 -9.98
N VAL A 229 -17.10 -3.01 -10.33
CA VAL A 229 -17.13 -2.47 -11.71
C VAL A 229 -15.73 -2.00 -12.10
N HIS A 230 -15.02 -1.31 -11.20
CA HIS A 230 -13.64 -0.90 -11.44
C HIS A 230 -12.71 -2.11 -11.56
N ALA A 231 -12.75 -3.04 -10.62
CA ALA A 231 -11.92 -4.26 -10.65
C ALA A 231 -12.14 -5.11 -11.91
N ALA A 232 -13.37 -5.19 -12.42
CA ALA A 232 -13.68 -5.92 -13.64
C ALA A 232 -13.02 -5.30 -14.88
N GLY A 233 -12.95 -3.97 -14.95
CA GLY A 233 -12.22 -3.26 -16.01
C GLY A 233 -10.74 -3.64 -15.97
N ASN A 234 -10.09 -3.46 -14.82
CA ASN A 234 -8.67 -3.76 -14.65
C ASN A 234 -8.37 -5.23 -14.91
N ALA A 235 -9.17 -6.15 -14.37
CA ALA A 235 -9.03 -7.59 -14.60
C ALA A 235 -9.15 -7.97 -16.07
N THR A 236 -9.90 -7.21 -16.86
CA THR A 236 -10.03 -7.50 -18.29
C THR A 236 -8.76 -7.13 -19.05
N THR A 237 -7.93 -6.19 -18.58
CA THR A 237 -6.68 -5.79 -19.26
C THR A 237 -5.45 -5.91 -18.37
N ASP A 238 -5.17 -4.91 -17.52
CA ASP A 238 -3.90 -4.74 -16.81
C ASP A 238 -3.72 -5.79 -15.69
N GLY A 239 -4.81 -6.38 -15.22
CA GLY A 239 -4.83 -7.29 -14.09
C GLY A 239 -4.75 -6.56 -12.75
N SER A 240 -4.42 -7.31 -11.70
CA SER A 240 -4.30 -6.80 -10.34
C SER A 240 -2.89 -6.34 -9.97
N GLY A 241 -1.90 -6.60 -10.84
CA GLY A 241 -0.48 -6.51 -10.52
C GLY A 241 0.06 -7.72 -9.75
N PHE A 242 -0.79 -8.70 -9.41
CA PHE A 242 -0.44 -9.96 -8.75
C PHE A 242 -0.88 -11.16 -9.60
N GLY A 243 -0.05 -12.20 -9.67
CA GLY A 243 -0.43 -13.46 -10.33
C GLY A 243 -0.60 -13.39 -11.86
N GLY A 244 -0.04 -12.36 -12.51
CA GLY A 244 0.01 -12.23 -13.97
C GLY A 244 -0.89 -11.13 -14.54
N PRO A 245 -1.00 -11.03 -15.88
CA PRO A 245 -1.80 -10.00 -16.55
C PRO A 245 -3.31 -10.23 -16.38
N GLY A 246 -4.15 -9.41 -17.00
CA GLY A 246 -5.61 -9.63 -17.14
C GLY A 246 -6.00 -10.50 -18.33
N LEU A 247 -7.30 -10.59 -18.62
CA LEU A 247 -7.85 -11.45 -19.67
C LEU A 247 -7.30 -11.14 -21.07
N LEU A 248 -7.43 -9.90 -21.53
CA LEU A 248 -7.12 -9.52 -22.91
C LEU A 248 -5.66 -9.71 -23.29
N PRO A 249 -4.64 -9.39 -22.44
CA PRO A 249 -3.26 -9.70 -22.78
C PRO A 249 -2.97 -11.20 -22.98
N ARG A 250 -3.81 -12.10 -22.44
CA ARG A 250 -3.71 -13.55 -22.71
C ARG A 250 -4.32 -13.95 -24.05
N LEU A 251 -5.28 -13.18 -24.55
CA LEU A 251 -5.96 -13.44 -25.82
C LEU A 251 -5.25 -12.78 -27.00
N TYR A 252 -4.65 -11.61 -26.76
CA TYR A 252 -3.93 -10.77 -27.71
C TYR A 252 -2.45 -10.68 -27.31
N ALA A 253 -1.75 -11.81 -27.37
CA ALA A 253 -0.34 -11.85 -26.97
C ALA A 253 0.51 -10.99 -27.90
N GLY A 254 1.28 -10.04 -27.33
CA GLY A 254 2.13 -9.11 -28.09
C GLY A 254 1.47 -7.79 -28.45
N GLU A 255 0.16 -7.64 -28.25
CA GLU A 255 -0.57 -6.40 -28.56
C GLU A 255 -0.75 -5.50 -27.33
N ALA A 256 -0.83 -4.18 -27.58
CA ALA A 256 -1.01 -3.17 -26.54
C ALA A 256 -2.49 -3.00 -26.14
N VAL A 257 -3.04 -3.97 -25.40
CA VAL A 257 -4.46 -3.99 -24.98
C VAL A 257 -4.78 -3.31 -23.64
N GLY A 258 -3.76 -2.84 -22.89
CA GLY A 258 -3.92 -2.19 -21.59
C GLY A 258 -5.04 -1.12 -21.51
N PRO A 259 -5.06 -0.12 -22.40
CA PRO A 259 -6.02 0.99 -22.31
C PRO A 259 -7.44 0.65 -22.80
N VAL A 260 -7.69 -0.54 -23.37
CA VAL A 260 -8.98 -0.88 -24.00
C VAL A 260 -10.14 -0.79 -23.00
N HIS A 261 -9.95 -1.26 -21.77
CA HIS A 261 -10.98 -1.18 -20.73
C HIS A 261 -11.34 0.26 -20.34
N LEU A 262 -10.38 1.20 -20.44
CA LEU A 262 -10.60 2.62 -20.15
C LEU A 262 -11.53 3.22 -21.21
N LEU A 263 -11.32 2.88 -22.49
CA LEU A 263 -12.19 3.29 -23.59
C LEU A 263 -13.61 2.70 -23.44
N ALA A 264 -13.71 1.40 -23.17
CA ALA A 264 -14.99 0.73 -22.99
C ALA A 264 -15.77 1.31 -21.79
N SER A 265 -15.09 1.50 -20.65
CA SER A 265 -15.69 2.08 -19.45
C SER A 265 -16.07 3.55 -19.66
N ALA A 266 -15.28 4.30 -20.42
CA ALA A 266 -15.59 5.67 -20.77
C ALA A 266 -16.83 5.74 -21.68
N ALA A 267 -16.94 4.88 -22.69
CA ALA A 267 -18.11 4.79 -23.54
C ALA A 267 -19.38 4.45 -22.75
N LEU A 268 -19.31 3.46 -21.84
CA LEU A 268 -20.41 3.16 -20.92
C LEU A 268 -20.79 4.37 -20.06
N GLY A 269 -19.80 5.11 -19.56
CA GLY A 269 -20.00 6.37 -18.82
C GLY A 269 -20.70 7.46 -19.63
N LEU A 270 -20.33 7.62 -20.91
CA LEU A 270 -21.00 8.55 -21.83
C LEU A 270 -22.45 8.15 -22.11
N VAL A 271 -22.71 6.86 -22.30
CA VAL A 271 -24.08 6.33 -22.44
C VAL A 271 -24.89 6.63 -21.18
N VAL A 272 -24.31 6.41 -19.99
CA VAL A 272 -24.96 6.70 -18.70
C VAL A 272 -25.29 8.17 -18.55
N VAL A 273 -24.36 9.09 -18.82
CA VAL A 273 -24.64 10.53 -18.66
C VAL A 273 -25.69 11.00 -19.65
N ALA A 274 -25.69 10.49 -20.89
CA ALA A 274 -26.71 10.79 -21.89
C ALA A 274 -28.08 10.23 -21.49
N ALA A 275 -28.17 8.94 -21.14
CA ALA A 275 -29.40 8.26 -20.78
C ALA A 275 -30.04 8.82 -19.50
N THR A 276 -29.23 9.31 -18.56
CA THR A 276 -29.71 9.95 -17.33
C THR A 276 -29.89 11.46 -17.46
N ARG A 277 -29.60 12.05 -18.62
CA ARG A 277 -29.61 13.50 -18.86
C ARG A 277 -28.83 14.26 -17.77
N GLY A 278 -27.65 13.73 -17.43
CA GLY A 278 -26.77 14.29 -16.38
C GLY A 278 -27.21 14.03 -14.94
N ARG A 279 -28.33 13.35 -14.67
CA ARG A 279 -28.77 13.09 -13.28
C ARG A 279 -27.97 11.99 -12.60
N LEU A 280 -27.35 11.08 -13.36
CA LEU A 280 -26.59 9.93 -12.84
C LEU A 280 -27.35 9.16 -11.73
N GLY A 281 -28.67 9.07 -11.81
CA GLY A 281 -29.49 8.40 -10.79
C GLY A 281 -29.60 9.12 -9.45
N ASP A 282 -29.14 10.37 -9.34
CA ASP A 282 -29.34 11.22 -8.16
C ASP A 282 -30.82 11.61 -8.04
N VAL A 283 -31.50 11.05 -7.05
CA VAL A 283 -32.88 11.40 -6.70
C VAL A 283 -32.81 12.46 -5.61
N ARG A 284 -32.42 13.68 -5.97
CA ARG A 284 -32.65 14.82 -5.07
C ARG A 284 -34.16 15.07 -4.98
N PRO A 285 -34.72 15.31 -3.78
CA PRO A 285 -36.01 15.97 -3.70
C PRO A 285 -35.91 17.33 -4.43
N PRO A 286 -36.96 17.80 -5.12
CA PRO A 286 -36.97 19.16 -5.66
C PRO A 286 -36.67 20.16 -4.54
N ALA A 287 -35.90 21.20 -4.87
CA ALA A 287 -35.64 22.27 -3.92
C ALA A 287 -36.99 22.80 -3.39
N PRO A 288 -37.14 23.04 -2.06
CA PRO A 288 -38.34 23.70 -1.57
C PRO A 288 -38.49 25.04 -2.29
N PRO A 289 -39.72 25.42 -2.70
CA PRO A 289 -39.94 26.69 -3.38
C PRO A 289 -39.37 27.82 -2.52
N THR A 290 -38.68 28.75 -3.18
CA THR A 290 -38.19 29.98 -2.57
C THR A 290 -39.34 30.66 -1.82
N PRO A 291 -39.21 30.97 -0.52
CA PRO A 291 -40.23 31.71 0.20
C PRO A 291 -40.21 33.15 -0.31
N GLY A 292 -41.00 33.43 -1.35
CA GLY A 292 -41.04 34.73 -2.00
C GLY A 292 -42.13 34.94 -3.05
N SER A 293 -43.07 34.01 -3.23
CA SER A 293 -44.18 34.20 -4.21
C SER A 293 -45.52 33.60 -3.76
N ALA A 294 -45.81 33.63 -2.45
CA ALA A 294 -47.16 33.36 -1.95
C ALA A 294 -47.53 34.43 -0.92
N THR A 295 -47.92 35.59 -1.43
CA THR A 295 -48.76 36.53 -0.70
C THR A 295 -50.14 35.91 -0.48
N GLY A 296 -50.54 35.81 0.78
CA GLY A 296 -51.95 35.89 1.18
C GLY A 296 -52.79 34.62 1.11
N ARG A 297 -52.76 33.82 2.19
CA ARG A 297 -53.93 33.64 3.08
C ARG A 297 -53.57 32.79 4.30
N ALA A 298 -53.94 33.33 5.45
CA ALA A 298 -53.84 32.72 6.76
C ALA A 298 -54.54 31.36 6.85
N VAL A 299 -54.14 30.53 7.80
CA VAL A 299 -54.96 30.20 8.99
C VAL A 299 -54.12 29.43 10.00
N ALA A 300 -54.17 29.92 11.23
CA ALA A 300 -53.62 29.34 12.45
C ALA A 300 -54.34 28.03 12.83
N ALA A 301 -53.61 27.07 13.42
CA ALA A 301 -54.12 26.31 14.57
C ALA A 301 -53.06 25.40 15.22
N ARG A 302 -52.87 25.66 16.51
CA ARG A 302 -52.69 24.70 17.62
C ARG A 302 -51.35 24.00 17.78
N ALA A 303 -50.58 24.59 18.70
CA ALA A 303 -49.79 23.88 19.69
C ALA A 303 -50.65 22.87 20.50
N ALA A 304 -50.08 21.71 20.79
CA ALA A 304 -50.58 20.78 21.81
C ALA A 304 -49.40 20.29 22.66
N SER A 305 -49.54 20.48 23.97
CA SER A 305 -48.58 20.21 25.04
C SER A 305 -48.37 18.71 25.32
N PRO A 306 -47.28 18.32 25.99
CA PRO A 306 -47.01 16.93 26.39
C PRO A 306 -47.79 16.54 27.66
N ARG A 307 -48.35 15.33 27.69
CA ARG A 307 -48.98 14.74 28.88
C ARG A 307 -47.98 13.98 29.75
N GLU A 308 -48.05 14.21 31.06
CA GLU A 308 -47.34 13.49 32.12
C GLU A 308 -48.09 12.23 32.60
N ARG A 309 -47.28 11.22 32.99
CA ARG A 309 -47.43 10.23 34.10
C ARG A 309 -48.56 9.16 34.03
N PRO A 310 -48.43 7.97 34.69
CA PRO A 310 -47.73 7.79 35.98
C PRO A 310 -46.83 6.56 36.18
N GLU A 311 -46.03 6.78 37.23
CA GLU A 311 -45.22 5.93 38.09
C GLU A 311 -45.99 4.72 38.66
N ARG A 312 -45.36 3.54 38.66
CA ARG A 312 -45.75 2.40 39.50
C ARG A 312 -44.55 1.92 40.29
N ASP A 313 -44.77 1.86 41.60
CA ASP A 313 -43.81 1.53 42.64
C ASP A 313 -43.86 0.02 43.00
N ARG A 314 -42.71 -0.47 43.48
CA ARG A 314 -42.47 -1.67 44.31
C ARG A 314 -42.84 -3.07 43.79
N THR A 315 -41.85 -3.96 43.73
CA THR A 315 -41.49 -4.81 44.89
C THR A 315 -40.27 -5.70 44.60
N SER A 316 -39.46 -5.86 45.63
CA SER A 316 -38.29 -6.72 45.74
C SER A 316 -38.63 -8.21 45.73
N ARG A 317 -37.80 -9.03 45.09
CA ARG A 317 -37.50 -10.40 45.55
C ARG A 317 -36.07 -10.80 45.19
N SER A 318 -35.28 -10.94 46.25
CA SER A 318 -34.00 -11.65 46.33
C SER A 318 -34.26 -13.16 46.27
N ALA A 319 -33.44 -13.91 45.52
CA ALA A 319 -32.80 -15.17 45.95
C ALA A 319 -32.08 -15.89 44.78
N GLY A 320 -30.85 -16.38 45.06
CA GLY A 320 -30.13 -17.50 44.42
C GLY A 320 -29.71 -17.30 42.96
N GLY A 321 -28.45 -17.36 42.54
CA GLY A 321 -27.41 -18.28 42.98
C GLY A 321 -27.17 -19.29 41.86
N ASP A 322 -26.33 -18.92 40.88
CA ASP A 322 -25.47 -19.84 40.13
C ASP A 322 -24.42 -19.03 39.35
N ARG A 323 -23.20 -19.00 39.88
CA ARG A 323 -22.04 -18.41 39.21
C ARG A 323 -21.50 -19.43 38.22
N LEU A 324 -21.72 -19.17 36.93
CA LEU A 324 -20.99 -19.82 35.85
C LEU A 324 -19.47 -19.55 36.04
N PRO A 325 -18.59 -20.55 35.89
CA PRO A 325 -17.15 -20.30 35.93
C PRO A 325 -16.74 -19.35 34.80
N PRO A 326 -15.76 -18.45 35.03
CA PRO A 326 -15.30 -17.55 33.99
C PRO A 326 -14.69 -18.35 32.84
N ALA A 327 -15.14 -18.05 31.61
CA ALA A 327 -14.55 -18.59 30.40
C ALA A 327 -13.03 -18.33 30.38
N PRO A 328 -12.21 -19.27 29.90
CA PRO A 328 -10.78 -19.06 29.76
C PRO A 328 -10.54 -17.81 28.90
N THR A 329 -9.73 -16.90 29.42
CA THR A 329 -9.33 -15.68 28.74
C THR A 329 -8.74 -16.08 27.38
N PRO A 330 -9.26 -15.58 26.24
CA PRO A 330 -8.56 -15.77 24.99
C PRO A 330 -7.18 -15.14 25.14
N THR A 331 -6.13 -15.94 24.96
CA THR A 331 -4.77 -15.45 24.78
C THR A 331 -4.82 -14.30 23.78
N PRO A 332 -4.28 -13.11 24.09
CA PRO A 332 -4.27 -12.02 23.14
C PRO A 332 -3.62 -12.54 21.85
N PRO A 333 -4.14 -12.20 20.66
CA PRO A 333 -3.46 -12.52 19.42
C PRO A 333 -2.03 -11.99 19.53
N GLU A 334 -1.03 -12.82 19.21
CA GLU A 334 0.38 -12.44 19.18
C GLU A 334 0.48 -11.02 18.62
N GLU A 335 0.80 -10.06 19.49
CA GLU A 335 1.13 -8.72 19.08
C GLU A 335 2.33 -8.88 18.17
N LYS A 336 2.11 -8.77 16.86
CA LYS A 336 3.19 -8.87 15.90
C LYS A 336 4.16 -7.74 16.21
N SER A 337 5.26 -8.12 16.86
CA SER A 337 6.26 -7.18 17.32
C SER A 337 6.76 -6.35 16.14
N MET A 338 6.77 -5.04 16.33
CA MET A 338 7.29 -4.05 15.37
C MET A 338 8.82 -4.06 15.32
N SER A 339 9.44 -4.97 16.07
CA SER A 339 10.86 -5.30 16.05
C SER A 339 11.06 -6.81 15.92
N LYS A 340 12.15 -7.19 15.24
CA LYS A 340 12.59 -8.58 15.09
C LYS A 340 14.10 -8.62 15.25
N GLU A 341 14.59 -9.59 16.01
CA GLU A 341 16.02 -9.84 16.19
C GLU A 341 16.39 -11.17 15.53
N LEU A 342 17.52 -11.18 14.83
CA LEU A 342 18.14 -12.37 14.27
C LEU A 342 19.57 -12.46 14.82
N SER A 343 20.00 -13.68 15.15
CA SER A 343 21.41 -13.94 15.47
C SER A 343 21.90 -15.25 14.86
N ALA A 344 23.19 -15.29 14.58
CA ALA A 344 23.95 -16.47 14.22
C ALA A 344 25.34 -16.38 14.85
N GLU A 345 25.92 -17.51 15.19
CA GLU A 345 27.18 -17.58 15.92
C GLU A 345 28.06 -18.71 15.41
N VAL A 346 29.38 -18.54 15.54
CA VAL A 346 30.38 -19.55 15.16
C VAL A 346 31.62 -19.43 16.03
N ASP A 347 32.26 -20.57 16.31
CA ASP A 347 33.57 -20.63 16.96
C ASP A 347 34.68 -20.68 15.91
N ILE A 348 35.63 -19.76 16.02
CA ILE A 348 36.76 -19.61 15.10
C ILE A 348 38.06 -19.86 15.87
N ARG A 349 38.90 -20.78 15.40
CA ARG A 349 40.23 -21.11 15.95
C ARG A 349 41.29 -20.09 15.52
N ALA A 350 41.02 -18.82 15.77
CA ALA A 350 41.93 -17.70 15.54
C ALA A 350 41.72 -16.63 16.62
N THR A 351 42.73 -15.78 16.85
CA THR A 351 42.62 -14.70 17.84
C THR A 351 41.65 -13.63 17.36
N PRO A 352 41.05 -12.83 18.27
CA PRO A 352 40.13 -11.75 17.89
C PRO A 352 40.76 -10.75 16.92
N GLU A 353 42.06 -10.51 17.03
CA GLU A 353 42.82 -9.60 16.15
C GLU A 353 42.86 -10.15 14.73
N ARG A 354 43.08 -11.46 14.56
CA ARG A 354 43.09 -12.09 13.25
C ARG A 354 41.70 -12.09 12.60
N VAL A 355 40.67 -12.40 13.38
CA VAL A 355 39.28 -12.34 12.88
C VAL A 355 38.92 -10.90 12.51
N TRP A 356 39.33 -9.92 13.31
CA TRP A 356 39.13 -8.50 13.05
C TRP A 356 39.82 -8.04 11.76
N GLU A 357 41.06 -8.47 11.52
CA GLU A 357 41.80 -8.18 10.29
C GLU A 357 41.01 -8.64 9.06
N VAL A 358 40.55 -9.89 9.03
CA VAL A 358 39.77 -10.42 7.90
C VAL A 358 38.42 -9.72 7.78
N LEU A 359 37.75 -9.44 8.90
CA LEU A 359 36.45 -8.76 8.91
C LEU A 359 36.54 -7.31 8.41
N THR A 360 37.67 -6.62 8.62
CA THR A 360 37.84 -5.21 8.24
C THR A 360 38.59 -5.00 6.94
N ASP A 361 39.17 -6.05 6.34
CA ASP A 361 39.75 -6.04 5.00
C ASP A 361 38.65 -6.08 3.92
N LEU A 362 38.01 -4.93 3.70
CA LEU A 362 36.89 -4.78 2.76
C LEU A 362 37.25 -5.21 1.33
N ALA A 363 38.50 -4.97 0.91
CA ALA A 363 38.97 -5.29 -0.44
C ALA A 363 39.01 -6.81 -0.68
N ALA A 364 39.19 -7.61 0.36
CA ALA A 364 39.21 -9.07 0.26
C ALA A 364 37.82 -9.72 0.30
N TYR A 365 36.74 -8.97 0.56
CA TYR A 365 35.38 -9.53 0.67
C TYR A 365 34.95 -10.37 -0.55
N PRO A 366 35.21 -9.97 -1.81
CA PRO A 366 34.83 -10.77 -2.98
C PRO A 366 35.47 -12.17 -3.01
N ALA A 367 36.62 -12.35 -2.33
CA ALA A 367 37.37 -13.60 -2.34
C ALA A 367 36.86 -14.64 -1.33
N TRP A 368 36.14 -14.22 -0.29
CA TRP A 368 35.70 -15.13 0.78
C TRP A 368 34.21 -15.00 1.14
N ASN A 369 33.58 -13.84 0.93
CA ASN A 369 32.20 -13.64 1.36
C ASN A 369 31.22 -14.23 0.33
N PRO A 370 30.27 -15.08 0.75
CA PRO A 370 29.39 -15.80 -0.17
C PRO A 370 28.33 -14.93 -0.87
N PHE A 371 28.06 -13.73 -0.37
CA PHE A 371 27.08 -12.82 -0.99
C PHE A 371 27.50 -11.37 -1.03
N ILE A 372 28.45 -10.90 -0.21
CA ILE A 372 28.99 -9.53 -0.35
C ILE A 372 30.11 -9.55 -1.40
N VAL A 373 29.74 -9.28 -2.64
CA VAL A 373 30.62 -9.38 -3.82
C VAL A 373 31.47 -8.14 -4.07
N ALA A 374 31.22 -7.04 -3.36
CA ALA A 374 32.14 -5.89 -3.28
C ALA A 374 31.90 -5.12 -1.98
N ALA A 375 32.96 -4.64 -1.35
CA ALA A 375 32.90 -3.79 -0.18
C ALA A 375 33.93 -2.67 -0.27
N GLU A 376 33.49 -1.43 -0.09
CA GLU A 376 34.33 -0.23 -0.17
C GLU A 376 34.03 0.71 0.99
N GLY A 377 35.05 1.47 1.41
CA GLY A 377 34.90 2.51 2.42
C GLY A 377 36.04 2.53 3.44
N VAL A 378 35.88 3.38 4.45
CA VAL A 378 36.83 3.49 5.57
C VAL A 378 36.15 2.97 6.82
N VAL A 379 36.75 1.97 7.46
CA VAL A 379 36.25 1.36 8.70
C VAL A 379 36.57 2.29 9.88
N ALA A 380 35.72 3.30 10.09
CA ALA A 380 35.81 4.24 11.20
C ALA A 380 34.41 4.66 11.69
N PRO A 381 34.24 4.98 12.98
CA PRO A 381 32.95 5.41 13.53
C PRO A 381 32.35 6.58 12.75
N GLY A 382 31.06 6.51 12.48
CA GLY A 382 30.32 7.54 11.77
C GLY A 382 30.53 7.57 10.24
N ARG A 383 31.51 6.84 9.70
CA ARG A 383 31.73 6.72 8.24
C ARG A 383 30.71 5.79 7.59
N ARG A 384 30.63 5.86 6.26
CA ARG A 384 29.75 5.01 5.45
C ARG A 384 30.56 3.98 4.69
N LEU A 385 30.01 2.78 4.57
CA LEU A 385 30.48 1.74 3.67
C LEU A 385 29.61 1.72 2.42
N THR A 386 30.12 1.12 1.35
CA THR A 386 29.36 0.72 0.16
C THR A 386 29.51 -0.79 0.01
N LEU A 387 28.44 -1.54 0.22
CA LEU A 387 28.42 -3.00 0.19
C LEU A 387 27.54 -3.47 -0.97
N ARG A 388 28.10 -4.15 -1.96
CA ARG A 388 27.35 -4.80 -3.04
C ARG A 388 27.08 -6.25 -2.64
N MET A 389 25.82 -6.59 -2.51
CA MET A 389 25.33 -7.92 -2.14
C MET A 389 24.71 -8.62 -3.34
N GLN A 390 24.93 -9.92 -3.49
CA GLN A 390 24.38 -10.80 -4.51
C GLN A 390 23.84 -12.06 -3.81
N PRO A 391 22.56 -12.10 -3.41
CA PRO A 391 21.95 -13.29 -2.84
C PRO A 391 21.86 -14.42 -3.88
N VAL A 392 21.96 -15.67 -3.43
CA VAL A 392 21.76 -16.85 -4.29
C VAL A 392 20.32 -16.84 -4.84
N GLY A 393 20.18 -16.81 -6.17
CA GLY A 393 18.87 -16.74 -6.85
C GLY A 393 18.19 -15.36 -6.81
N GLY A 394 18.88 -14.33 -6.31
CA GLY A 394 18.39 -12.95 -6.23
C GLY A 394 19.18 -11.98 -7.13
N ARG A 395 18.71 -10.72 -7.21
CA ARG A 395 19.42 -9.64 -7.91
C ARG A 395 20.46 -8.98 -7.01
N ALA A 396 21.49 -8.40 -7.63
CA ALA A 396 22.46 -7.57 -6.94
C ALA A 396 21.78 -6.38 -6.25
N MET A 397 22.24 -5.99 -5.07
CA MET A 397 21.83 -4.75 -4.39
C MET A 397 23.03 -4.06 -3.77
N THR A 398 23.03 -2.73 -3.69
CA THR A 398 24.09 -1.97 -3.00
C THR A 398 23.53 -1.30 -1.76
N LEU A 399 24.10 -1.61 -0.59
CA LEU A 399 23.79 -0.99 0.68
C LEU A 399 24.85 0.05 1.04
N ARG A 400 24.42 1.17 1.62
CA ARG A 400 25.32 2.22 2.13
C ARG A 400 25.17 2.46 3.63
N PRO A 401 25.48 1.45 4.48
CA PRO A 401 25.26 1.56 5.91
C PRO A 401 26.24 2.54 6.55
N ARG A 402 25.85 3.10 7.71
CA ARG A 402 26.72 3.96 8.52
C ARG A 402 27.27 3.16 9.68
N LEU A 403 28.58 3.15 9.85
CA LEU A 403 29.25 2.55 11.00
C LEU A 403 28.87 3.32 12.27
N VAL A 404 28.27 2.63 13.23
CA VAL A 404 27.86 3.18 14.52
C VAL A 404 28.82 2.80 15.64
N GLU A 405 29.49 1.65 15.51
CA GLU A 405 30.52 1.21 16.44
C GLU A 405 31.66 0.54 15.67
N VAL A 406 32.89 0.93 15.98
CA VAL A 406 34.12 0.29 15.48
C VAL A 406 35.06 0.18 16.67
N ALA A 407 35.03 -0.98 17.34
CA ALA A 407 35.89 -1.32 18.46
C ALA A 407 36.83 -2.45 18.05
N ALA A 408 38.09 -2.11 17.78
CA ALA A 408 39.10 -3.04 17.29
C ALA A 408 39.18 -4.32 18.13
N GLY A 409 39.12 -5.48 17.46
CA GLY A 409 39.14 -6.81 18.10
C GLY A 409 37.91 -7.15 18.95
N ARG A 410 36.86 -6.31 18.97
CA ARG A 410 35.70 -6.51 19.85
C ARG A 410 34.35 -6.39 19.16
N ALA A 411 34.09 -5.31 18.43
CA ALA A 411 32.77 -5.06 17.85
C ALA A 411 32.81 -4.20 16.59
N LEU A 412 32.04 -4.60 15.59
CA LEU A 412 31.79 -3.83 14.38
C LEU A 412 30.28 -3.74 14.19
N ARG A 413 29.69 -2.56 14.38
CA ARG A 413 28.26 -2.35 14.17
C ARG A 413 28.01 -1.28 13.13
N TRP A 414 27.07 -1.55 12.25
CA TRP A 414 26.57 -0.57 11.31
C TRP A 414 25.06 -0.55 11.27
N ARG A 415 24.51 0.63 11.01
CA ARG A 415 23.10 0.82 10.79
C ARG A 415 22.81 0.95 9.30
N GLY A 416 22.08 -0.02 8.77
CA GLY A 416 21.42 0.03 7.48
C GLY A 416 20.09 0.78 7.59
N ARG A 417 19.77 1.57 6.56
CA ARG A 417 18.43 2.13 6.39
C ARG A 417 17.94 1.66 5.03
N LEU A 418 16.81 0.99 4.99
CA LEU A 418 16.10 0.80 3.72
C LEU A 418 15.29 2.06 3.45
N VAL A 419 15.62 2.74 2.35
CA VAL A 419 14.93 3.82 1.59
C VAL A 419 14.13 4.90 2.36
N VAL A 420 13.27 4.57 3.33
CA VAL A 420 12.48 5.51 4.15
C VAL A 420 12.65 5.23 5.66
N PRO A 421 13.02 6.23 6.49
CA PRO A 421 13.14 6.05 7.94
C PRO A 421 11.86 5.52 8.59
N GLY A 422 11.97 4.50 9.45
CA GLY A 422 10.85 3.94 10.23
C GLY A 422 10.01 2.86 9.55
N LEU A 423 10.22 2.54 8.27
CA LEU A 423 9.53 1.41 7.60
C LEU A 423 10.20 0.07 7.88
N VAL A 424 11.51 -0.04 7.59
CA VAL A 424 12.38 -1.17 7.95
C VAL A 424 13.80 -0.61 8.16
N ASP A 425 14.11 -0.19 9.39
CA ASP A 425 15.47 0.14 9.81
C ASP A 425 16.16 -1.14 10.32
N ALA A 426 17.43 -1.33 10.00
CA ALA A 426 18.19 -2.50 10.41
C ALA A 426 19.54 -2.09 11.05
N GLU A 427 19.83 -2.61 12.22
CA GLU A 427 21.13 -2.46 12.87
C GLU A 427 21.81 -3.81 12.91
N HIS A 428 22.96 -3.91 12.25
CA HIS A 428 23.72 -5.13 12.08
C HIS A 428 25.03 -5.03 12.85
N GLY A 429 25.39 -6.10 13.55
CA GLY A 429 26.57 -6.13 14.42
C GLY A 429 27.34 -7.44 14.33
N PHE A 430 28.66 -7.33 14.41
CA PHE A 430 29.58 -8.42 14.69
C PHE A 430 30.20 -8.17 16.05
N VAL A 431 30.12 -9.15 16.94
CA VAL A 431 30.75 -9.13 18.26
C VAL A 431 31.74 -10.28 18.35
N LEU A 432 32.99 -9.96 18.66
CA LEU A 432 34.08 -10.89 18.86
C LEU A 432 34.28 -11.09 20.37
N ARG A 433 34.02 -12.31 20.85
CA ARG A 433 34.26 -12.68 22.25
C ARG A 433 35.45 -13.61 22.33
N PRO A 434 36.55 -13.23 23.02
CA PRO A 434 37.67 -14.12 23.26
C PRO A 434 37.22 -15.36 24.03
N GLN A 435 37.72 -16.54 23.66
CA GLN A 435 37.46 -17.80 24.37
C GLN A 435 38.68 -18.71 24.38
N ALA A 436 38.67 -19.73 25.26
CA ALA A 436 39.73 -20.74 25.27
C ALA A 436 39.79 -21.44 23.90
N GLY A 437 40.90 -21.26 23.18
CA GLY A 437 41.11 -21.84 21.85
C GLY A 437 40.70 -20.98 20.65
N GLY A 438 40.32 -19.70 20.85
CA GLY A 438 40.09 -18.77 19.74
C GLY A 438 39.06 -17.67 20.04
N THR A 439 38.13 -17.45 19.11
CA THR A 439 37.14 -16.37 19.16
C THR A 439 35.74 -16.90 18.87
N ARG A 440 34.75 -16.54 19.71
CA ARG A 440 33.33 -16.69 19.40
C ARG A 440 32.87 -15.46 18.65
N LEU A 441 32.47 -15.64 17.40
CA LEU A 441 31.82 -14.60 16.61
C LEU A 441 30.31 -14.67 16.82
N VAL A 442 29.69 -13.55 17.18
CA VAL A 442 28.24 -13.38 17.20
C VAL A 442 27.87 -12.34 16.16
N GLN A 443 27.10 -12.76 15.15
CA GLN A 443 26.51 -11.88 14.15
C GLN A 443 25.04 -11.66 14.52
N GLU A 444 24.65 -10.40 14.72
CA GLU A 444 23.31 -10.01 15.17
C GLU A 444 22.72 -8.95 14.23
N GLU A 445 21.41 -9.00 13.99
CA GLU A 445 20.70 -7.95 13.29
C GLU A 445 19.34 -7.67 13.94
N THR A 446 19.12 -6.40 14.27
CA THR A 446 17.87 -5.90 14.86
C THR A 446 17.11 -5.08 13.82
N PHE A 447 15.95 -5.59 13.41
CA PHE A 447 15.02 -4.91 12.51
C PHE A 447 13.97 -4.15 13.32
N ARG A 448 13.68 -2.91 12.93
CA ARG A 448 12.63 -2.07 13.54
C ARG A 448 11.82 -1.39 12.44
N GLY A 449 10.49 -1.31 12.61
CA GLY A 449 9.64 -0.50 11.73
C GLY A 449 8.27 -1.11 11.46
N VAL A 450 7.39 -0.29 10.86
CA VAL A 450 5.96 -0.60 10.70
C VAL A 450 5.70 -1.81 9.81
N LEU A 451 6.64 -2.16 8.91
CA LEU A 451 6.49 -3.30 8.01
C LEU A 451 7.18 -4.58 8.50
N VAL A 452 7.93 -4.55 9.61
CA VAL A 452 8.61 -5.73 10.17
C VAL A 452 7.66 -6.93 10.36
N PRO A 453 6.45 -6.77 10.91
CA PRO A 453 5.45 -7.84 11.01
C PRO A 453 5.08 -8.56 9.70
N LEU A 454 5.20 -7.87 8.56
CA LEU A 454 4.80 -8.38 7.24
C LEU A 454 5.95 -9.11 6.53
N VAL A 455 7.20 -8.78 6.86
CA VAL A 455 8.39 -9.37 6.24
C VAL A 455 9.15 -10.34 7.15
N ALA A 456 8.79 -10.44 8.44
CA ALA A 456 9.47 -11.27 9.44
C ALA A 456 9.70 -12.72 8.99
N ALA A 457 8.67 -13.38 8.43
CA ALA A 457 8.80 -14.76 7.96
C ALA A 457 9.76 -14.92 6.77
N SER A 458 9.93 -13.87 5.95
CA SER A 458 10.91 -13.86 4.86
C SER A 458 12.32 -13.65 5.37
N LEU A 459 12.49 -12.79 6.39
CA LEU A 459 13.79 -12.55 7.05
C LEU A 459 14.31 -13.84 7.71
N ASP A 460 13.41 -14.59 8.37
CA ASP A 460 13.75 -15.88 8.98
C ASP A 460 14.24 -16.92 7.95
N ARG A 461 13.59 -16.99 6.77
CA ARG A 461 13.93 -17.97 5.73
C ARG A 461 15.16 -17.61 4.90
N GLY A 462 15.44 -16.34 4.68
CA GLY A 462 16.51 -15.88 3.78
C GLY A 462 17.76 -15.35 4.49
N THR A 463 17.58 -14.51 5.51
CA THR A 463 18.69 -13.76 6.13
C THR A 463 19.50 -14.63 7.09
N ARG A 464 18.83 -15.45 7.92
CA ARG A 464 19.52 -16.30 8.90
C ARG A 464 20.47 -17.33 8.24
N PRO A 465 20.08 -18.07 7.18
CA PRO A 465 21.01 -18.94 6.48
C PRO A 465 22.20 -18.20 5.86
N ALA A 466 21.99 -16.97 5.38
CA ALA A 466 23.07 -16.14 4.85
C ALA A 466 24.09 -15.79 5.95
N PHE A 467 23.65 -15.46 7.16
CA PHE A 467 24.56 -15.20 8.29
C PHE A 467 25.42 -16.42 8.62
N VAL A 468 24.80 -17.61 8.69
CA VAL A 468 25.53 -18.85 8.92
C VAL A 468 26.58 -19.06 7.82
N ALA A 469 26.22 -18.87 6.56
CA ALA A 469 27.15 -19.03 5.43
C ALA A 469 28.33 -18.03 5.48
N MET A 470 28.07 -16.76 5.83
CA MET A 470 29.12 -15.74 5.99
C MET A 470 30.05 -16.06 7.16
N ASN A 471 29.49 -16.45 8.30
CA ASN A 471 30.25 -16.83 9.49
C ASN A 471 31.18 -18.02 9.21
N GLU A 472 30.68 -19.05 8.53
CA GLU A 472 31.48 -20.20 8.12
C GLU A 472 32.59 -19.83 7.12
N ALA A 473 32.32 -18.90 6.21
CA ALA A 473 33.33 -18.43 5.28
C ALA A 473 34.42 -17.59 5.97
N LEU A 474 34.02 -16.72 6.92
CA LEU A 474 34.96 -15.96 7.74
C LEU A 474 35.84 -16.88 8.57
N LYS A 475 35.23 -17.92 9.17
CA LYS A 475 35.95 -18.95 9.92
C LYS A 475 37.06 -19.59 9.08
N ARG A 476 36.72 -20.13 7.91
CA ARG A 476 37.71 -20.77 7.01
C ARG A 476 38.86 -19.83 6.69
N ARG A 477 38.54 -18.58 6.35
CA ARG A 477 39.54 -17.56 5.98
C ARG A 477 40.44 -17.14 7.15
N ALA A 478 39.89 -17.08 8.37
CA ALA A 478 40.62 -16.68 9.56
C ALA A 478 41.51 -17.81 10.11
N GLU A 479 41.09 -19.06 9.95
CA GLU A 479 41.84 -20.27 10.37
C GLU A 479 42.95 -20.68 9.39
N GLU A 480 42.94 -20.14 8.17
CA GLU A 480 44.04 -20.33 7.22
C GLU A 480 45.36 -19.75 7.76
N PRO A 481 46.49 -20.49 7.69
CA PRO A 481 47.80 -19.98 8.05
C PRO A 481 48.14 -18.74 7.21
N ALA A 482 48.60 -17.67 7.85
CA ALA A 482 49.10 -16.50 7.13
C ALA A 482 50.23 -16.94 6.20
N ARG A 483 50.07 -16.77 4.88
CA ARG A 483 51.17 -17.00 3.93
C ARG A 483 52.26 -15.98 4.24
N THR A 484 53.39 -16.47 4.76
CA THR A 484 54.60 -15.68 5.01
C THR A 484 54.94 -14.89 3.75
N ARG A 485 54.96 -13.56 3.82
CA ARG A 485 55.61 -12.72 2.80
C ARG A 485 57.09 -13.08 2.84
N ALA A 486 57.54 -13.92 1.92
CA ALA A 486 58.96 -14.17 1.70
C ALA A 486 59.61 -12.85 1.25
N GLY A 487 60.51 -12.33 2.06
CA GLY A 487 61.35 -11.20 1.70
C GLY A 487 62.31 -11.61 0.59
N THR A 488 62.16 -11.05 -0.59
CA THR A 488 63.24 -10.98 -1.59
C THR A 488 64.18 -9.85 -1.21
N GLY A 489 65.16 -10.18 -0.38
CA GLY A 489 66.45 -9.50 -0.37
C GLY A 489 67.44 -10.28 -1.23
N GLN A 490 67.88 -9.68 -2.33
CA GLN A 490 69.08 -9.98 -3.12
C GLN A 490 69.18 -8.80 -4.09
N GLY A 491 70.21 -7.97 -4.11
CA GLY A 491 71.63 -8.29 -4.08
C GLY A 491 72.19 -7.76 -5.41
N THR A 492 73.02 -6.74 -5.32
CA THR A 492 73.67 -5.96 -6.38
C THR A 492 74.47 -6.82 -7.37
N PRO A 493 74.91 -6.25 -8.49
CA PRO A 493 76.32 -5.78 -8.51
C PRO A 493 76.47 -4.28 -8.73
#